data_AF-A0A3D1WXL3-F1
#
_entry.id   AF-A0A3D1WXL3-F1
#
_cell.length_a   1.000
_cell.length_b   1.000
_cell.length_c   1.000
_cell.angle_alpha   90.00
_cell.angle_beta   90.00
_cell.angle_gamma   90.00
#
_symmetry.space_group_name_H-M   'P 1'
#
loop_
_entity.id
_entity.type
_entity.pdbx_description
1 polymer ?
#
loop_
_entity_poly.entity_id
_entity_poly.type
_entity_poly.pdbx_seq_one_letter_code
_entity_poly.pdbx_strand_id
1 'polypeptide(L)'
;MANLRDIKKRISSVTTTKQITRTMEMVSTAKIRRALDRSKQAEPYKEALTDVMLTVAGDASCSGTDPMLQKHEDVKHGLIVVIASDRGLAGGFNTTVERTVEKLAASWANDGIECEIIACGRKPATYFRDRANVTMHFEGNSSEPDFNQARMISSHICDAYRSGELDRVELVYHHARNRVDQELRVEHLLPLDPEMIAMAHGPRKNETDAPKRISSTFEFVPSPEHVLGKLVPSYILTVIYQALIDSAAAEQGARRKAMHSATENATAIISTLTRTYSRVRQASITTEINEIVGGASALEEQ
;
A
#
# COMPACT_ATOMS: atom_id res chain seq x y z
N MET A 1 -5.53 -46.23 -8.33
CA MET A 1 -4.14 -45.75 -8.59
C MET A 1 -4.20 -44.32 -9.09
N ALA A 2 -3.25 -43.45 -8.75
CA ALA A 2 -3.20 -42.11 -9.34
C ALA A 2 -3.09 -42.25 -10.86
N ASN A 3 -4.14 -41.88 -11.58
CA ASN A 3 -4.21 -42.03 -13.03
C ASN A 3 -3.08 -41.18 -13.65
N LEU A 4 -2.24 -41.77 -14.51
CA LEU A 4 -1.20 -41.04 -15.27
C LEU A 4 -1.76 -39.79 -15.94
N ARG A 5 -3.01 -39.89 -16.40
CA ARG A 5 -3.78 -38.78 -16.98
C ARG A 5 -3.98 -37.63 -15.99
N ASP A 6 -4.26 -37.92 -14.72
CA ASP A 6 -4.50 -36.89 -13.69
C ASP A 6 -3.21 -36.18 -13.29
N ILE A 7 -2.10 -36.92 -13.18
CA ILE A 7 -0.78 -36.32 -12.94
C ILE A 7 -0.41 -35.40 -14.11
N LYS A 8 -0.61 -35.86 -15.36
CA LYS A 8 -0.36 -35.05 -16.56
C LYS A 8 -1.23 -33.80 -16.62
N LYS A 9 -2.53 -33.92 -16.31
CA LYS A 9 -3.46 -32.77 -16.20
C LYS A 9 -2.97 -31.76 -15.16
N ARG A 10 -2.52 -32.24 -13.99
CA ARG A 10 -2.03 -31.39 -12.92
C ARG A 10 -0.74 -30.66 -13.30
N ILE A 11 0.19 -31.34 -13.99
CA ILE A 11 1.41 -30.71 -14.55
C ILE A 11 1.01 -29.57 -15.50
N SER A 12 0.09 -29.83 -16.43
CA SER A 12 -0.40 -28.81 -17.37
C SER A 12 -1.00 -27.61 -16.64
N SER A 13 -1.90 -27.85 -15.68
CA SER A 13 -2.54 -26.80 -14.90
C SER A 13 -1.53 -25.92 -14.15
N VAL A 14 -0.57 -26.53 -13.44
CA VAL A 14 0.44 -25.77 -12.68
C VAL A 14 1.40 -25.03 -13.62
N THR A 15 1.67 -25.58 -14.80
CA THR A 15 2.47 -24.90 -15.85
C THR A 15 1.77 -23.64 -16.35
N THR A 16 0.46 -23.71 -16.59
CA THR A 16 -0.35 -22.53 -16.94
C THR A 16 -0.34 -21.51 -15.79
N THR A 17 -0.52 -21.96 -14.54
CA THR A 17 -0.43 -21.07 -13.37
C THR A 17 0.94 -20.36 -13.30
N LYS A 18 2.04 -21.08 -13.52
CA LYS A 18 3.40 -20.52 -13.57
C LYS A 18 3.54 -19.41 -14.63
N GLN A 19 2.96 -19.61 -15.81
CA GLN A 19 2.99 -18.60 -16.89
C GLN A 19 2.20 -17.35 -16.51
N ILE A 20 1.04 -17.52 -15.86
CA ILE A 20 0.21 -16.41 -15.38
C ILE A 20 0.97 -15.63 -14.31
N THR A 21 1.52 -16.29 -13.28
CA THR A 21 2.25 -15.61 -12.20
C THR A 21 3.49 -14.89 -12.73
N ARG A 22 4.24 -15.51 -13.65
CA ARG A 22 5.39 -14.87 -14.30
C ARG A 22 4.98 -13.62 -15.10
N THR A 23 3.86 -13.69 -15.83
CA THR A 23 3.33 -12.52 -16.54
C THR A 23 2.92 -11.41 -15.57
N MET A 24 2.24 -11.75 -14.49
CA MET A 24 1.84 -10.78 -13.45
C MET A 24 3.05 -10.14 -12.75
N GLU A 25 4.13 -10.89 -12.53
CA GLU A 25 5.40 -10.36 -12.02
C GLU A 25 6.00 -9.30 -12.96
N MET A 26 6.03 -9.59 -14.27
CA MET A 26 6.53 -8.65 -15.28
C MET A 26 5.67 -7.39 -15.38
N VAL A 27 4.33 -7.55 -15.37
CA VAL A 27 3.38 -6.43 -15.38
C VAL A 27 3.57 -5.55 -14.14
N SER A 28 3.69 -6.17 -12.96
CA SER A 28 3.91 -5.44 -11.70
C SER A 28 5.25 -4.69 -11.76
N THR A 29 6.30 -5.29 -12.30
CA THR A 29 7.61 -4.64 -12.49
C THR A 29 7.52 -3.38 -13.35
N ALA A 30 6.76 -3.42 -14.45
CA ALA A 30 6.52 -2.24 -15.29
C ALA A 30 5.72 -1.16 -14.55
N LYS A 31 4.70 -1.55 -13.76
CA LYS A 31 3.89 -0.62 -12.96
C LYS A 31 4.66 0.03 -11.81
N ILE A 32 5.55 -0.71 -11.12
CA ILE A 32 6.46 -0.14 -10.09
C ILE A 32 7.25 1.02 -10.69
N ARG A 33 7.85 0.83 -11.88
CA ARG A 33 8.63 1.89 -12.52
C ARG A 33 7.80 3.16 -12.74
N ARG A 34 6.59 3.02 -13.32
CA ARG A 34 5.68 4.17 -13.54
C ARG A 34 5.26 4.86 -12.25
N ALA A 35 4.98 4.11 -11.18
CA ALA A 35 4.61 4.69 -9.90
C ALA A 35 5.79 5.43 -9.24
N LEU A 36 7.00 4.86 -9.29
CA LEU A 36 8.21 5.52 -8.80
C LEU A 36 8.53 6.80 -9.58
N ASP A 37 8.37 6.77 -10.91
CA ASP A 37 8.63 7.94 -11.77
C ASP A 37 7.63 9.08 -11.46
N ARG A 38 6.34 8.76 -11.23
CA ARG A 38 5.33 9.74 -10.78
C ARG A 38 5.69 10.35 -9.43
N SER A 39 6.11 9.53 -8.46
CA SER A 39 6.49 10.03 -7.15
C SER A 39 7.75 10.92 -7.21
N LYS A 40 8.74 10.59 -8.05
CA LYS A 40 9.90 11.45 -8.29
C LYS A 40 9.53 12.79 -8.93
N GLN A 41 8.52 12.82 -9.79
CA GLN A 41 8.04 14.07 -10.40
C GLN A 41 7.32 14.98 -9.40
N ALA A 42 6.67 14.41 -8.38
CA ALA A 42 5.99 15.16 -7.32
C ALA A 42 6.94 15.66 -6.22
N GLU A 43 8.13 15.05 -6.12
CA GLU A 43 9.13 15.29 -5.07
C GLU A 43 9.58 16.75 -4.97
N PRO A 44 9.94 17.47 -6.07
CA PRO A 44 10.40 18.85 -5.97
C PRO A 44 9.33 19.82 -5.45
N TYR A 45 8.06 19.59 -5.78
CA TYR A 45 6.96 20.40 -5.28
C TYR A 45 6.75 20.18 -3.78
N LYS A 46 6.83 18.92 -3.32
CA LYS A 46 6.77 18.59 -1.89
C LYS A 46 7.92 19.22 -1.12
N GLU A 47 9.14 19.10 -1.61
CA GLU A 47 10.33 19.70 -1.00
C GLU A 47 10.14 21.22 -0.85
N ALA A 48 9.86 21.93 -1.95
CA ALA A 48 9.67 23.38 -1.92
C ALA A 48 8.54 23.81 -0.97
N LEU A 49 7.42 23.08 -0.96
CA LEU A 49 6.28 23.39 -0.10
C LEU A 49 6.59 23.15 1.37
N THR A 50 7.30 22.06 1.68
CA THR A 50 7.73 21.73 3.05
C THR A 50 8.74 22.76 3.55
N ASP A 51 9.69 23.17 2.71
CA ASP A 51 10.70 24.18 3.05
C ASP A 51 10.05 25.54 3.35
N VAL A 52 9.12 25.99 2.50
CA VAL A 52 8.37 27.24 2.73
C VAL A 52 7.52 27.13 3.99
N MET A 53 6.82 26.01 4.19
CA MET A 53 6.00 25.78 5.38
C MET A 53 6.83 25.83 6.67
N LEU A 54 7.99 25.18 6.70
CA LEU A 54 8.91 25.21 7.85
C LEU A 54 9.53 26.57 8.10
N THR A 55 9.71 27.36 7.04
CA THR A 55 10.23 28.72 7.15
C THR A 55 9.18 29.66 7.74
N VAL A 56 7.93 29.56 7.27
CA VAL A 56 6.80 30.35 7.78
C VAL A 56 6.46 29.93 9.22
N ALA A 57 6.38 28.62 9.50
CA ALA A 57 6.06 28.09 10.83
C ALA A 57 7.15 28.37 11.89
N GLY A 58 8.39 28.60 11.45
CA GLY A 58 9.49 28.99 12.33
C GLY A 58 9.50 30.48 12.70
N ASP A 59 8.65 31.30 12.06
CA ASP A 59 8.51 32.71 12.38
C ASP A 59 7.64 32.89 13.64
N ALA A 60 8.15 33.66 14.62
CA ALA A 60 7.50 33.89 15.90
C ALA A 60 6.11 34.56 15.77
N SER A 61 5.83 35.19 14.63
CA SER A 61 4.54 35.82 14.32
C SER A 61 3.42 34.85 13.90
N CYS A 62 3.73 33.58 13.64
CA CYS A 62 2.76 32.56 13.20
C CYS A 62 2.12 31.76 14.36
N SER A 63 2.40 32.13 15.61
CA SER A 63 1.93 31.38 16.77
C SER A 63 0.42 31.51 16.95
N GLY A 64 -0.30 30.44 16.61
CA GLY A 64 -1.56 30.09 17.28
C GLY A 64 -2.84 30.72 16.74
N THR A 65 -2.92 31.16 15.47
CA THR A 65 -4.19 31.66 14.88
C THR A 65 -4.84 30.73 13.87
N ASP A 66 -4.10 29.88 13.14
CA ASP A 66 -4.73 28.91 12.23
C ASP A 66 -5.26 27.70 13.02
N PRO A 67 -6.57 27.36 12.91
CA PRO A 67 -7.13 26.19 13.58
C PRO A 67 -6.37 24.90 13.31
N MET A 68 -5.81 24.73 12.11
CA MET A 68 -5.12 23.49 11.70
C MET A 68 -3.74 23.29 12.34
N LEU A 69 -3.20 24.33 12.98
CA LEU A 69 -1.94 24.30 13.74
C LEU A 69 -2.18 24.18 15.25
N GLN A 70 -3.41 24.42 15.71
CA GLN A 70 -3.75 24.35 17.12
C GLN A 70 -4.01 22.90 17.51
N LYS A 71 -3.37 22.45 18.60
CA LYS A 71 -3.75 21.20 19.25
C LYS A 71 -5.03 21.47 20.04
N HIS A 72 -6.10 20.73 19.75
CA HIS A 72 -7.31 20.77 20.57
C HIS A 72 -7.01 20.15 21.94
N GLU A 73 -7.51 20.77 23.03
CA GLU A 73 -7.25 20.31 24.41
C GLU A 73 -7.85 18.93 24.69
N ASP A 74 -9.04 18.67 24.13
CA ASP A 74 -9.73 17.38 24.18
C ASP A 74 -9.81 16.80 22.77
N VAL A 75 -9.14 15.67 22.53
CA VAL A 75 -9.31 14.90 21.28
C VAL A 75 -10.49 13.95 21.49
N LYS A 76 -11.60 14.16 20.75
CA LYS A 76 -12.82 13.34 20.83
C LYS A 76 -13.13 12.63 19.53
N HIS A 77 -12.79 13.23 18.38
CA HIS A 77 -13.07 12.67 17.07
C HIS A 77 -11.77 12.55 16.25
N GLY A 78 -11.43 11.32 15.90
CA GLY A 78 -10.27 10.98 15.09
C GLY A 78 -10.66 10.43 13.73
N LEU A 79 -9.90 10.79 12.70
CA LEU A 79 -10.04 10.26 11.35
C LEU A 79 -8.79 9.46 10.94
N ILE A 80 -9.01 8.25 10.43
CA ILE A 80 -7.95 7.44 9.83
C ILE A 80 -8.19 7.35 8.32
N VAL A 81 -7.23 7.84 7.53
CA VAL A 81 -7.20 7.62 6.07
C VAL A 81 -6.41 6.35 5.80
N VAL A 82 -7.12 5.32 5.35
CA VAL A 82 -6.55 4.00 5.09
C VAL A 82 -6.28 3.85 3.59
N ILE A 83 -5.02 3.66 3.21
CA ILE A 83 -4.64 3.53 1.80
C ILE A 83 -4.10 2.13 1.53
N ALA A 84 -4.88 1.33 0.82
CA ALA A 84 -4.48 0.01 0.36
C ALA A 84 -4.99 -0.27 -1.07
N SER A 85 -5.07 -1.55 -1.46
CA SER A 85 -5.26 -1.91 -2.87
C SER A 85 -6.71 -2.19 -3.26
N ASP A 86 -7.01 -2.06 -4.54
CA ASP A 86 -8.26 -2.59 -5.11
C ASP A 86 -8.21 -4.11 -5.33
N ARG A 87 -7.01 -4.65 -5.58
CA ARG A 87 -6.81 -6.02 -6.06
C ARG A 87 -5.96 -6.84 -5.10
N GLY A 88 -6.34 -8.10 -4.91
CA GLY A 88 -5.56 -9.06 -4.12
C GLY A 88 -4.26 -9.52 -4.79
N LEU A 89 -3.78 -10.68 -4.34
CA LEU A 89 -2.53 -11.32 -4.80
C LEU A 89 -1.27 -10.47 -4.57
N ALA A 90 -1.31 -9.60 -3.56
CA ALA A 90 -0.19 -8.76 -3.13
C ALA A 90 0.37 -9.21 -1.77
N GLY A 91 0.41 -10.53 -1.52
CA GLY A 91 0.82 -11.07 -0.23
C GLY A 91 -0.01 -10.50 0.93
N GLY A 92 0.66 -10.09 2.00
CA GLY A 92 0.03 -9.51 3.20
C GLY A 92 -0.27 -8.00 3.12
N PHE A 93 -0.11 -7.34 1.97
CA PHE A 93 -0.21 -5.89 1.82
C PHE A 93 -1.48 -5.29 2.44
N ASN A 94 -2.67 -5.78 2.05
CA ASN A 94 -3.93 -5.25 2.58
C ASN A 94 -4.12 -5.62 4.06
N THR A 95 -3.87 -6.88 4.41
CA THR A 95 -4.13 -7.39 5.76
C THR A 95 -3.26 -6.72 6.83
N THR A 96 -2.04 -6.31 6.48
CA THR A 96 -1.14 -5.61 7.40
C THR A 96 -1.62 -4.19 7.68
N VAL A 97 -2.12 -3.49 6.65
CA VAL A 97 -2.76 -2.18 6.78
C VAL A 97 -4.03 -2.29 7.62
N GLU A 98 -4.95 -3.20 7.25
CA GLU A 98 -6.23 -3.44 7.93
C GLU A 98 -6.04 -3.71 9.44
N ARG A 99 -5.12 -4.62 9.80
CA ARG A 99 -4.83 -4.95 11.21
C ARG A 99 -4.23 -3.78 11.99
N THR A 100 -3.47 -2.90 11.33
CA THR A 100 -2.84 -1.76 12.00
C THR A 100 -3.87 -0.68 12.29
N VAL A 101 -4.78 -0.44 11.35
CA VAL A 101 -5.93 0.45 11.54
C VAL A 101 -6.83 -0.07 12.66
N GLU A 102 -7.13 -1.37 12.71
CA GLU A 102 -7.93 -1.94 13.81
C GLU A 102 -7.28 -1.72 15.18
N LYS A 103 -5.95 -1.91 15.27
CA LYS A 103 -5.21 -1.66 16.52
C LYS A 103 -5.24 -0.19 16.91
N LEU A 104 -5.09 0.70 15.94
CA LEU A 104 -5.12 2.14 16.16
C LEU A 104 -6.53 2.60 16.60
N ALA A 105 -7.57 2.19 15.88
CA ALA A 105 -8.95 2.48 16.24
C ALA A 105 -9.33 1.91 17.61
N ALA A 106 -8.87 0.69 17.96
CA ALA A 106 -9.07 0.12 19.28
C ALA A 106 -8.34 0.90 20.38
N SER A 107 -7.13 1.41 20.11
CA SER A 107 -6.42 2.27 21.07
C SER A 107 -7.16 3.58 21.31
N TRP A 108 -7.66 4.21 20.25
CA TRP A 108 -8.47 5.43 20.32
C TRP A 108 -9.77 5.20 21.08
N ALA A 109 -10.45 4.08 20.83
CA ALA A 109 -11.66 3.73 21.57
C ALA A 109 -11.43 3.54 23.08
N ASN A 110 -10.26 3.01 23.49
CA ASN A 110 -9.90 2.91 24.90
C ASN A 110 -9.67 4.28 25.54
N ASP A 111 -9.19 5.25 24.75
CA ASP A 111 -8.99 6.64 25.16
C ASP A 111 -10.29 7.48 25.05
N GLY A 112 -11.41 6.86 24.64
CA GLY A 112 -12.70 7.53 24.48
C GLY A 112 -12.85 8.36 23.20
N ILE A 113 -11.95 8.17 22.23
CA ILE A 113 -11.93 8.88 20.95
C ILE A 113 -12.76 8.10 19.92
N GLU A 114 -13.76 8.74 19.34
CA GLU A 114 -14.55 8.20 18.24
C GLU A 114 -13.71 8.16 16.96
N CYS A 115 -13.76 7.04 16.23
CA CYS A 115 -12.93 6.83 15.05
C CYS A 115 -13.77 6.76 13.77
N GLU A 116 -13.45 7.65 12.84
CA GLU A 116 -13.94 7.65 11.47
C GLU A 116 -12.87 7.16 10.49
N ILE A 117 -13.29 6.58 9.37
CA ILE A 117 -12.39 6.01 8.37
C ILE A 117 -12.70 6.55 6.98
N ILE A 118 -11.63 6.97 6.28
CA ILE A 118 -11.64 7.14 4.82
C ILE A 118 -10.91 5.96 4.19
N ALA A 119 -11.63 5.13 3.44
CA ALA A 119 -11.07 3.95 2.80
C ALA A 119 -10.66 4.20 1.35
N CYS A 120 -9.36 4.21 1.07
CA CYS A 120 -8.80 4.29 -0.27
C CYS A 120 -8.41 2.88 -0.77
N GLY A 121 -9.20 2.37 -1.71
CA GLY A 121 -9.09 1.05 -2.32
C GLY A 121 -10.28 0.14 -1.97
N ARG A 122 -10.65 -0.74 -2.90
CA ARG A 122 -11.75 -1.70 -2.71
C ARG A 122 -11.53 -2.65 -1.54
N LYS A 123 -10.29 -3.08 -1.26
CA LYS A 123 -10.01 -3.99 -0.14
C LYS A 123 -10.34 -3.36 1.22
N PRO A 124 -9.78 -2.20 1.60
CA PRO A 124 -10.16 -1.56 2.86
C PRO A 124 -11.63 -1.14 2.87
N ALA A 125 -12.18 -0.65 1.75
CA ALA A 125 -13.61 -0.27 1.69
C ALA A 125 -14.54 -1.46 1.98
N THR A 126 -14.23 -2.63 1.44
CA THR A 126 -15.00 -3.86 1.73
C THR A 126 -14.75 -4.36 3.16
N TYR A 127 -13.52 -4.26 3.65
CA TYR A 127 -13.14 -4.73 4.97
C TYR A 127 -13.84 -3.94 6.08
N PHE A 128 -13.81 -2.61 6.00
CA PHE A 128 -14.30 -1.73 7.05
C PHE A 128 -15.81 -1.43 6.99
N ARG A 129 -16.49 -1.73 5.86
CA ARG A 129 -17.92 -1.45 5.65
C ARG A 129 -18.82 -1.80 6.84
N ASP A 130 -18.63 -2.98 7.40
CA ASP A 130 -19.47 -3.50 8.50
C ASP A 130 -18.72 -3.54 9.84
N ARG A 131 -17.51 -2.96 9.91
CA ARG A 131 -16.61 -3.04 11.08
C ARG A 131 -16.31 -1.68 11.72
N ALA A 132 -16.47 -0.59 10.98
CA ALA A 132 -16.11 0.74 11.42
C ALA A 132 -17.01 1.80 10.77
N ASN A 133 -16.97 3.02 11.28
CA ASN A 133 -17.64 4.16 10.67
C ASN A 133 -16.84 4.63 9.45
N VAL A 134 -17.31 4.32 8.23
CA VAL A 134 -16.65 4.72 6.97
C VAL A 134 -17.33 5.96 6.39
N THR A 135 -16.73 7.12 6.57
CA THR A 135 -17.26 8.42 6.12
C THR A 135 -17.12 8.61 4.61
N MET A 136 -16.04 8.09 4.02
CA MET A 136 -15.76 8.21 2.59
C MET A 136 -14.99 7.00 2.06
N HIS A 137 -15.23 6.60 0.81
CA HIS A 137 -14.45 5.55 0.17
C HIS A 137 -14.17 5.83 -1.31
N PHE A 138 -13.05 5.31 -1.78
CA PHE A 138 -12.61 5.39 -3.18
C PHE A 138 -12.20 4.02 -3.68
N GLU A 139 -12.65 3.65 -4.87
CA GLU A 139 -12.32 2.35 -5.48
C GLU A 139 -11.91 2.51 -6.94
N GLY A 140 -11.05 1.62 -7.42
CA GLY A 140 -10.66 1.50 -8.83
C GLY A 140 -9.37 2.24 -9.21
N ASN A 141 -8.86 3.09 -8.31
CA ASN A 141 -7.74 3.98 -8.58
C ASN A 141 -6.47 3.63 -7.78
N SER A 142 -6.42 2.51 -7.04
CA SER A 142 -5.27 2.22 -6.16
C SER A 142 -3.94 2.09 -6.90
N SER A 143 -3.95 1.57 -8.13
CA SER A 143 -2.71 1.43 -8.92
C SER A 143 -2.31 2.73 -9.64
N GLU A 144 -3.28 3.60 -9.90
CA GLU A 144 -3.10 4.86 -10.62
C GLU A 144 -3.91 5.96 -9.90
N PRO A 145 -3.42 6.44 -8.74
CA PRO A 145 -4.16 7.44 -7.97
C PRO A 145 -4.35 8.72 -8.74
N ASP A 146 -5.53 9.32 -8.60
CA ASP A 146 -5.90 10.59 -9.20
C ASP A 146 -5.69 11.74 -8.21
N PHE A 147 -5.25 12.88 -8.72
CA PHE A 147 -5.11 14.11 -7.93
C PHE A 147 -6.47 14.60 -7.42
N ASN A 148 -7.57 14.36 -8.15
CA ASN A 148 -8.90 14.73 -7.69
C ASN A 148 -9.31 13.95 -6.43
N GLN A 149 -8.92 12.68 -6.33
CA GLN A 149 -9.14 11.89 -5.12
C GLN A 149 -8.45 12.54 -3.91
N ALA A 150 -7.17 12.88 -4.06
CA ALA A 150 -6.43 13.56 -3.01
C ALA A 150 -7.08 14.90 -2.63
N ARG A 151 -7.58 15.66 -3.61
CA ARG A 151 -8.29 16.94 -3.40
C ARG A 151 -9.59 16.78 -2.60
N MET A 152 -10.39 15.75 -2.90
CA MET A 152 -11.63 15.49 -2.17
C MET A 152 -11.34 15.12 -0.71
N ILE A 153 -10.36 14.24 -0.48
CA ILE A 153 -9.93 13.85 0.86
C ILE A 153 -9.40 15.07 1.62
N SER A 154 -8.51 15.86 1.00
CA SER A 154 -7.91 17.03 1.65
C SER A 154 -8.95 18.10 1.97
N SER A 155 -9.91 18.37 1.08
CA SER A 155 -10.97 19.36 1.34
C SER A 155 -11.81 18.93 2.53
N HIS A 156 -12.29 17.69 2.55
CA HIS A 156 -13.09 17.17 3.65
C HIS A 156 -12.35 17.23 4.98
N ILE A 157 -11.07 16.82 5.00
CA ILE A 157 -10.22 16.92 6.20
C ILE A 157 -10.08 18.37 6.66
N CYS A 158 -9.77 19.30 5.75
CA CYS A 158 -9.58 20.71 6.09
C CYS A 158 -10.87 21.34 6.64
N ASP A 159 -12.01 21.04 6.01
CA ASP A 159 -13.31 21.61 6.38
C ASP A 159 -13.76 21.07 7.75
N ALA A 160 -13.70 19.75 7.94
CA ALA A 160 -14.11 19.09 9.19
C ALA A 160 -13.19 19.43 10.38
N TYR A 161 -11.88 19.59 10.15
CA TYR A 161 -10.97 20.05 11.20
C TYR A 161 -11.27 21.49 11.61
N ARG A 162 -11.53 22.38 10.63
CA ARG A 162 -11.84 23.80 10.90
C ARG A 162 -13.20 23.99 11.56
N SER A 163 -14.17 23.11 11.33
CA SER A 163 -15.46 23.16 12.03
C SER A 163 -15.42 22.57 13.43
N GLY A 164 -14.31 21.92 13.82
CA GLY A 164 -14.18 21.21 15.09
C GLY A 164 -14.87 19.85 15.12
N GLU A 165 -15.24 19.31 13.95
CA GLU A 165 -15.76 17.94 13.81
C GLU A 165 -14.64 16.89 13.91
N LEU A 166 -13.40 17.25 13.56
CA LEU A 166 -12.23 16.40 13.69
C LEU A 166 -11.15 17.07 14.53
N ASP A 167 -10.54 16.29 15.42
CA ASP A 167 -9.48 16.74 16.33
C ASP A 167 -8.12 16.13 15.96
N ARG A 168 -8.11 14.97 15.30
CA ARG A 168 -6.91 14.20 14.95
C ARG A 168 -7.08 13.50 13.60
N VAL A 169 -6.03 13.51 12.78
CA VAL A 169 -6.01 12.78 11.50
C VAL A 169 -4.72 12.00 11.32
N GLU A 170 -4.85 10.71 10.98
CA GLU A 170 -3.72 9.83 10.67
C GLU A 170 -3.88 9.16 9.30
N LEU A 171 -2.75 8.94 8.63
CA LEU A 171 -2.64 8.21 7.38
C LEU A 171 -2.01 6.84 7.66
N VAL A 172 -2.63 5.77 7.18
CA VAL A 172 -2.06 4.42 7.26
C VAL A 172 -1.88 3.88 5.85
N TYR A 173 -0.62 3.69 5.45
CA TYR A 173 -0.26 3.27 4.11
C TYR A 173 1.09 2.53 4.08
N HIS A 174 1.38 1.89 2.96
CA HIS A 174 2.71 1.30 2.74
C HIS A 174 3.62 2.27 1.98
N HIS A 175 4.74 2.62 2.59
CA HIS A 175 5.80 3.40 1.97
C HIS A 175 6.70 2.52 1.09
N ALA A 176 6.93 2.91 -0.16
CA ALA A 176 7.82 2.19 -1.06
C ALA A 176 9.25 2.73 -0.96
N ARG A 177 10.02 2.21 0.02
CA ARG A 177 11.42 2.59 0.24
C ARG A 177 12.27 2.36 -1.01
N ASN A 178 12.10 1.21 -1.64
CA ASN A 178 12.72 0.90 -2.91
C ASN A 178 11.80 0.01 -3.78
N ARG A 179 12.31 -0.55 -4.88
CA ARG A 179 11.51 -1.39 -5.81
C ARG A 179 11.04 -2.72 -5.19
N VAL A 180 11.57 -3.10 -4.04
CA VAL A 180 11.41 -4.41 -3.39
C VAL A 180 10.84 -4.24 -1.99
N ASP A 181 11.47 -3.38 -1.19
CA ASP A 181 11.13 -3.19 0.22
C ASP A 181 10.08 -2.11 0.40
N GLN A 182 9.11 -2.45 1.24
CA GLN A 182 8.01 -1.59 1.62
C GLN A 182 7.88 -1.64 3.12
N GLU A 183 7.59 -0.49 3.70
CA GLU A 183 7.41 -0.32 5.12
C GLU A 183 5.99 0.13 5.38
N LEU A 184 5.34 -0.38 6.43
CA LEU A 184 4.05 0.17 6.83
C LEU A 184 4.31 1.46 7.60
N ARG A 185 3.65 2.55 7.21
CA ARG A 185 3.71 3.83 7.92
C ARG A 185 2.34 4.19 8.49
N VAL A 186 2.38 4.68 9.72
CA VAL A 186 1.31 5.42 10.36
C VAL A 186 1.84 6.84 10.48
N GLU A 187 1.33 7.73 9.63
CA GLU A 187 1.79 9.11 9.53
C GLU A 187 0.73 10.05 10.10
N HIS A 188 1.12 10.86 11.07
CA HIS A 188 0.25 11.86 11.66
C HIS A 188 0.14 13.05 10.72
N LEU A 189 -1.08 13.44 10.35
CA LEU A 189 -1.34 14.52 9.41
C LEU A 189 -1.82 15.79 10.11
N LEU A 190 -2.73 15.64 11.07
CA LEU A 190 -3.27 16.76 11.85
C LEU A 190 -3.45 16.38 13.33
N PRO A 191 -3.22 17.32 14.27
CA PRO A 191 -2.77 18.71 14.06
C PRO A 191 -1.36 18.81 13.47
N LEU A 192 -1.12 19.88 12.69
CA LEU A 192 0.19 20.11 12.08
C LEU A 192 1.18 20.58 13.14
N ASP A 193 2.09 19.69 13.53
CA ASP A 193 3.18 20.02 14.45
C ASP A 193 4.45 20.40 13.64
N PRO A 194 5.00 21.61 13.80
CA PRO A 194 6.22 22.04 13.11
C PRO A 194 7.41 21.10 13.31
N GLU A 195 7.51 20.43 14.46
CA GLU A 195 8.55 19.41 14.69
C GLU A 195 8.28 18.16 13.85
N MET A 196 7.02 17.76 13.71
CA MET A 196 6.63 16.63 12.85
C MET A 196 6.76 16.97 11.36
N ILE A 197 6.52 18.22 10.95
CA ILE A 197 6.79 18.69 9.57
C ILE A 197 8.30 18.66 9.29
N ALA A 198 9.12 18.99 10.29
CA ALA A 198 10.59 18.93 10.18
C ALA A 198 11.10 17.48 10.20
N MET A 199 10.36 16.55 10.78
CA MET A 199 10.63 15.10 10.72
C MET A 199 9.92 14.40 9.56
N ALA A 200 9.03 15.10 8.84
CA ALA A 200 8.26 14.54 7.74
C ALA A 200 9.23 14.10 6.66
N HIS A 201 9.35 12.77 6.52
CA HIS A 201 10.42 12.16 5.76
C HIS A 201 10.58 12.80 4.38
N GLY A 202 11.82 13.20 4.13
CA GLY A 202 12.23 13.81 2.90
C GLY A 202 12.09 12.87 1.69
N PRO A 203 12.52 13.36 0.52
CA PRO A 203 12.66 12.59 -0.70
C PRO A 203 13.21 11.17 -0.49
N ARG A 204 12.85 10.19 -1.34
CA ARG A 204 13.35 8.80 -1.27
C ARG A 204 14.89 8.68 -1.26
N LYS A 205 15.62 9.72 -1.64
CA LYS A 205 17.10 9.78 -1.59
C LYS A 205 17.65 10.23 -0.23
N ASN A 206 16.87 10.93 0.57
CA ASN A 206 17.28 11.69 1.75
C ASN A 206 16.34 11.39 2.94
N GLU A 207 15.90 10.14 3.12
CA GLU A 207 14.98 9.76 4.21
C GLU A 207 15.50 10.10 5.61
N THR A 208 16.82 10.24 5.75
CA THR A 208 17.52 10.58 7.00
C THR A 208 17.92 12.04 7.11
N ASP A 209 17.84 12.83 6.04
CA ASP A 209 18.19 14.25 6.11
C ASP A 209 16.96 15.03 6.54
N ALA A 210 17.13 15.87 7.57
CA ALA A 210 16.13 16.87 7.89
C ALA A 210 15.97 17.85 6.71
N PRO A 211 14.74 18.30 6.40
CA PRO A 211 14.49 19.36 5.43
C PRO A 211 15.35 20.58 5.77
N LYS A 212 16.02 21.13 4.75
CA LYS A 212 16.93 22.26 4.93
C LYS A 212 16.08 23.53 5.01
N ARG A 213 16.01 24.14 6.19
CA ARG A 213 15.47 25.50 6.31
C ARG A 213 16.26 26.44 5.41
N ILE A 214 15.57 27.13 4.51
CA ILE A 214 16.17 28.25 3.79
C ILE A 214 16.32 29.38 4.81
N SER A 215 17.57 29.76 5.10
CA SER A 215 17.91 30.86 6.02
C SER A 215 17.55 32.25 5.48
N SER A 216 16.70 32.35 4.46
CA SER A 216 16.35 33.64 3.84
C SER A 216 15.22 34.31 4.59
N THR A 217 15.39 35.60 4.89
CA THR A 217 14.32 36.47 5.37
C THR A 217 13.28 36.63 4.27
N PHE A 218 12.13 35.96 4.41
CA PHE A 218 10.98 36.16 3.53
C PHE A 218 10.18 37.39 3.98
N GLU A 219 9.70 38.17 3.02
CA GLU A 219 8.64 39.15 3.27
C GLU A 219 7.29 38.49 2.96
N PHE A 220 6.42 38.42 3.96
CA PHE A 220 5.11 37.79 3.82
C PHE A 220 4.03 38.83 3.53
N VAL A 221 3.38 38.71 2.36
CA VAL A 221 2.30 39.60 1.94
C VAL A 221 1.02 38.78 1.79
N PRO A 222 -0.11 39.13 2.44
CA PRO A 222 -0.33 40.30 3.32
C PRO A 222 0.13 40.12 4.77
N SER A 223 0.20 38.89 5.29
CA SER A 223 0.76 38.55 6.60
C SER A 223 1.23 37.09 6.63
N PRO A 224 2.15 36.72 7.54
CA PRO A 224 2.62 35.33 7.71
C PRO A 224 1.47 34.35 7.97
N GLU A 225 0.53 34.70 8.84
CA GLU A 225 -0.65 33.89 9.17
C GLU A 225 -1.54 33.64 7.95
N HIS A 226 -1.77 34.67 7.13
CA HIS A 226 -2.58 34.54 5.91
C HIS A 226 -1.93 33.60 4.91
N VAL A 227 -0.61 33.73 4.72
CA VAL A 227 0.17 32.87 3.84
C VAL A 227 0.11 31.43 4.36
N LEU A 228 0.33 31.22 5.65
CA LEU A 228 0.29 29.90 6.27
C LEU A 228 -1.07 29.22 6.10
N GLY A 229 -2.17 29.92 6.35
CA GLY A 229 -3.52 29.35 6.19
C GLY A 229 -3.92 29.02 4.75
N LYS A 230 -3.21 29.57 3.75
CA LYS A 230 -3.33 29.17 2.34
C LYS A 230 -2.40 28.00 1.97
N LEU A 231 -1.23 27.92 2.60
CA LEU A 231 -0.26 26.86 2.36
C LEU A 231 -0.67 25.54 3.02
N VAL A 232 -1.26 25.58 4.22
CA VAL A 232 -1.65 24.38 4.98
C VAL A 232 -2.53 23.42 4.16
N PRO A 233 -3.64 23.84 3.53
CA PRO A 233 -4.45 22.94 2.70
C PRO A 233 -3.67 22.37 1.52
N SER A 234 -2.77 23.16 0.92
CA SER A 234 -1.92 22.72 -0.18
C SER A 234 -0.90 21.67 0.28
N TYR A 235 -0.37 21.82 1.49
CA TYR A 235 0.54 20.86 2.11
C TYR A 235 -0.17 19.53 2.39
N ILE A 236 -1.33 19.58 3.03
CA ILE A 236 -2.16 18.41 3.33
C ILE A 236 -2.49 17.64 2.04
N LEU A 237 -2.95 18.36 1.00
CA LEU A 237 -3.21 17.79 -0.31
C LEU A 237 -1.97 17.07 -0.89
N THR A 238 -0.80 17.70 -0.77
CA THR A 238 0.46 17.15 -1.28
C THR A 238 0.87 15.89 -0.55
N VAL A 239 0.77 15.89 0.79
CA VAL A 239 1.08 14.72 1.64
C VAL A 239 0.14 13.55 1.31
N ILE A 240 -1.17 13.80 1.24
CA ILE A 240 -2.16 12.77 0.87
C ILE A 240 -1.87 12.21 -0.53
N TYR A 241 -1.65 13.08 -1.51
CA TYR A 241 -1.37 12.63 -2.88
C TYR A 241 -0.09 11.80 -2.96
N GLN A 242 0.95 12.19 -2.21
CA GLN A 242 2.18 11.42 -2.13
C GLN A 242 1.95 10.05 -1.48
N ALA A 243 1.24 9.97 -0.35
CA ALA A 243 0.91 8.72 0.32
C ALA A 243 0.14 7.77 -0.62
N LEU A 244 -0.78 8.31 -1.43
CA LEU A 244 -1.50 7.55 -2.45
C LEU A 244 -0.55 6.98 -3.52
N ILE A 245 0.32 7.81 -4.14
CA ILE A 245 1.27 7.35 -5.16
C ILE A 245 2.24 6.32 -4.60
N ASP A 246 2.68 6.53 -3.36
CA ASP A 246 3.67 5.70 -2.72
C ASP A 246 3.11 4.33 -2.31
N SER A 247 1.89 4.31 -1.77
CA SER A 247 1.14 3.07 -1.57
C SER A 247 0.88 2.34 -2.88
N ALA A 248 0.61 3.05 -3.98
CA ALA A 248 0.48 2.45 -5.30
C ALA A 248 1.79 1.78 -5.77
N ALA A 249 2.95 2.40 -5.53
CA ALA A 249 4.25 1.81 -5.83
C ALA A 249 4.51 0.57 -4.96
N ALA A 250 4.20 0.67 -3.67
CA ALA A 250 4.35 -0.41 -2.71
C ALA A 250 3.48 -1.62 -3.06
N GLU A 251 2.21 -1.39 -3.39
CA GLU A 251 1.27 -2.42 -3.84
C GLU A 251 1.86 -3.28 -4.97
N GLN A 252 2.47 -2.64 -5.97
CA GLN A 252 3.06 -3.35 -7.09
C GLN A 252 4.35 -4.09 -6.68
N GLY A 253 5.13 -3.54 -5.74
CA GLY A 253 6.27 -4.22 -5.12
C GLY A 253 5.84 -5.52 -4.41
N ALA A 254 4.81 -5.44 -3.55
CA ALA A 254 4.26 -6.59 -2.84
C ALA A 254 3.71 -7.65 -3.80
N ARG A 255 2.97 -7.21 -4.82
CA ARG A 255 2.45 -8.10 -5.86
C ARG A 255 3.55 -8.78 -6.65
N ARG A 256 4.59 -8.04 -7.06
CA ARG A 256 5.76 -8.62 -7.72
C ARG A 256 6.39 -9.71 -6.86
N LYS A 257 6.64 -9.44 -5.56
CA LYS A 257 7.24 -10.41 -4.64
C LYS A 257 6.37 -11.66 -4.46
N ALA A 258 5.06 -11.48 -4.34
CA ALA A 258 4.10 -12.58 -4.25
C ALA A 258 4.08 -13.44 -5.53
N MET A 259 4.08 -12.80 -6.70
CA MET A 259 4.09 -13.49 -8.00
C MET A 259 5.42 -14.20 -8.28
N HIS A 260 6.54 -13.60 -7.89
CA HIS A 260 7.86 -14.24 -7.97
C HIS A 260 7.89 -15.52 -7.14
N SER A 261 7.49 -15.43 -5.87
CA SER A 261 7.40 -16.59 -4.96
C SER A 261 6.46 -17.67 -5.49
N ALA A 262 5.31 -17.28 -6.05
CA ALA A 262 4.36 -18.21 -6.66
C ALA A 262 4.94 -18.92 -7.89
N THR A 263 5.76 -18.23 -8.70
CA THR A 263 6.43 -18.78 -9.89
C THR A 263 7.50 -19.81 -9.51
N GLU A 264 8.28 -19.53 -8.47
CA GLU A 264 9.27 -20.47 -7.93
C GLU A 264 8.58 -21.70 -7.33
N ASN A 265 7.53 -21.50 -6.53
CA ASN A 265 6.73 -22.59 -5.97
C ASN A 265 6.10 -23.46 -7.05
N ALA A 266 5.56 -22.87 -8.11
CA ALA A 266 5.02 -23.61 -9.24
C ALA A 266 6.12 -24.43 -9.95
N THR A 267 7.33 -23.88 -10.10
CA THR A 267 8.48 -24.60 -10.66
C THR A 267 8.86 -25.82 -9.82
N ALA A 268 8.91 -25.66 -8.49
CA ALA A 268 9.18 -26.76 -7.57
C ALA A 268 8.09 -27.86 -7.66
N ILE A 269 6.81 -27.47 -7.70
CA ILE A 269 5.68 -28.40 -7.85
C ILE A 269 5.76 -29.16 -9.18
N ILE A 270 6.00 -28.46 -10.29
CA ILE A 270 6.15 -29.08 -11.62
C ILE A 270 7.28 -30.11 -11.60
N SER A 271 8.44 -29.77 -11.02
CA SER A 271 9.57 -30.70 -10.95
C SER A 271 9.21 -32.00 -10.20
N THR A 272 8.45 -31.87 -9.12
CA THR A 272 8.01 -33.00 -8.28
C THR A 272 6.94 -33.84 -8.97
N LEU A 273 5.97 -33.21 -9.62
CA LEU A 273 4.95 -33.90 -10.40
C LEU A 273 5.56 -34.64 -11.59
N THR A 274 6.54 -34.04 -12.29
CA THR A 274 7.24 -34.68 -13.41
C THR A 274 8.03 -35.91 -12.95
N ARG A 275 8.77 -35.82 -11.84
CA ARG A 275 9.45 -37.00 -11.25
C ARG A 275 8.45 -38.11 -10.90
N THR A 276 7.33 -37.74 -10.30
CA THR A 276 6.27 -38.69 -9.93
C THR A 276 5.63 -39.33 -11.16
N TYR A 277 5.34 -38.54 -12.20
CA TYR A 277 4.79 -39.00 -13.47
C TYR A 277 5.72 -40.04 -14.12
N SER A 278 7.01 -39.74 -14.22
CA SER A 278 7.99 -40.68 -14.80
C SER A 278 8.04 -41.99 -14.04
N ARG A 279 8.05 -41.94 -12.70
CA ARG A 279 8.05 -43.14 -11.84
C ARG A 279 6.79 -43.99 -12.04
N VAL A 280 5.60 -43.37 -11.99
CA VAL A 280 4.32 -44.08 -12.19
C VAL A 280 4.22 -44.64 -13.60
N ARG A 281 4.72 -43.90 -14.61
CA ARG A 281 4.72 -44.35 -16.00
C ARG A 281 5.60 -45.60 -16.17
N GLN A 282 6.80 -45.59 -15.59
CA GLN A 282 7.69 -46.74 -15.61
C GLN A 282 7.06 -47.94 -14.92
N ALA A 283 6.46 -47.75 -13.73
CA ALA A 283 5.76 -48.83 -13.03
C ALA A 283 4.59 -49.41 -13.85
N SER A 284 3.81 -48.56 -14.54
CA SER A 284 2.73 -49.01 -15.43
C SER A 284 3.27 -49.85 -16.59
N ILE A 285 4.32 -49.38 -17.27
CA ILE A 285 4.95 -50.12 -18.38
C ILE A 285 5.49 -51.46 -17.89
N THR A 286 6.18 -51.50 -16.74
CA THR A 286 6.67 -52.75 -16.17
C THR A 286 5.54 -53.72 -15.82
N THR A 287 4.42 -53.20 -15.30
CA THR A 287 3.23 -54.02 -14.99
C THR A 287 2.62 -54.59 -16.27
N GLU A 288 2.42 -53.76 -17.30
CA GLU A 288 1.93 -54.19 -18.62
C GLU A 288 2.84 -55.25 -19.26
N ILE A 289 4.17 -55.08 -19.19
CA ILE A 289 5.11 -56.09 -19.68
C ILE A 289 4.99 -57.40 -18.91
N ASN A 290 4.93 -57.34 -17.57
CA ASN A 290 4.78 -58.53 -16.74
C ASN A 290 3.45 -59.26 -17.01
N GLU A 291 2.36 -58.53 -17.25
CA GLU A 291 1.06 -59.10 -17.62
C GLU A 291 1.12 -59.79 -19.00
N ILE A 292 1.80 -59.19 -19.98
CA ILE A 292 2.00 -59.80 -21.31
C ILE A 292 2.84 -61.08 -21.22
N VAL A 293 3.97 -61.04 -20.51
CA VAL A 293 4.87 -62.19 -20.36
C VAL A 293 4.19 -63.31 -19.57
N GLY A 294 3.47 -62.97 -18.49
CA GLY A 294 2.70 -63.93 -17.71
C GLY A 294 1.59 -64.59 -18.52
N GLY A 295 0.86 -63.81 -19.33
CA GLY A 295 -0.17 -64.33 -20.23
C GLY A 295 0.37 -65.22 -21.35
N ALA A 296 1.53 -64.86 -21.93
CA ALA A 296 2.20 -65.68 -22.94
C ALA A 296 2.68 -67.03 -22.35
N SER A 297 3.28 -67.01 -21.16
CA SER A 297 3.76 -68.23 -20.48
C SER A 297 2.60 -69.19 -20.15
N ALA A 298 1.44 -68.65 -19.76
CA ALA A 298 0.25 -69.46 -19.47
C ALA A 298 -0.31 -70.20 -20.71
N LEU A 299 0.00 -69.73 -21.92
CA LEU A 299 -0.39 -70.39 -23.19
C LEU A 299 0.59 -71.49 -23.60
N GLU A 300 1.85 -71.46 -23.14
CA GLU A 300 2.84 -72.51 -23.42
C GLU A 300 2.69 -73.74 -22.51
N GLU A 301 2.04 -73.60 -21.35
CA GLU A 301 1.76 -74.71 -20.42
C GLU A 301 0.45 -75.47 -20.74
N GLN A 302 -0.24 -75.13 -21.84
CA GLN A 302 -1.40 -75.87 -22.38
C GLN A 302 -1.02 -76.71 -23.60
#